data_AF-A0A9D1WSN7-F1
#
_entry.id   AF-A0A9D1WSN7-F1
#
_cell.length_a   1.000
_cell.length_b   1.000
_cell.length_c   1.000
_cell.angle_alpha   90.00
_cell.angle_beta   90.00
_cell.angle_gamma   90.00
#
_symmetry.space_group_name_H-M   'P 1'
#
loop_
_entity.id
_entity.type
_entity.pdbx_description
1 polymer ?
#
loop_
_entity_poly.entity_id
_entity_poly.type
_entity_poly.pdbx_seq_one_letter_code
_entity_poly.pdbx_strand_id
1 'polypeptide(L)'
;MALEPSNGSVGLLEALHAQIGCMYLSDLPKPEFFPLIQQELWEYTPEQFSLQEWCDAVHYLTGERRTFADQQTAAEFLRNYEASS
;
A
#
# COMPACT_ATOMS: atom_id res chain seq x y z
N MET A 1 -24.85 -5.49 1.70
CA MET A 1 -23.71 -4.57 1.58
C MET A 1 -22.77 -5.20 0.57
N ALA A 2 -22.77 -4.68 -0.66
CA ALA A 2 -22.02 -5.28 -1.76
C ALA A 2 -20.57 -4.80 -1.64
N LEU A 3 -19.66 -5.74 -1.37
CA LEU A 3 -18.26 -5.55 -1.70
C LEU A 3 -18.21 -5.68 -3.23
N GLU A 4 -18.12 -4.56 -3.93
CA GLU A 4 -17.93 -4.57 -5.38
C GLU A 4 -16.53 -5.14 -5.67
N PRO A 5 -16.40 -6.28 -6.39
CA PRO A 5 -15.09 -6.78 -6.78
C PRO A 5 -14.57 -5.87 -7.88
N SER A 6 -13.79 -4.85 -7.51
CA SER A 6 -13.06 -4.02 -8.47
C SER A 6 -11.90 -4.84 -9.04
N ASN A 7 -12.24 -5.64 -10.04
CA ASN A 7 -11.41 -6.09 -11.16
C ASN A 7 -9.88 -6.11 -10.96
N GLY A 8 -9.39 -7.22 -10.41
CA GLY A 8 -8.39 -8.03 -11.11
C GLY A 8 -6.92 -7.66 -10.89
N SER A 9 -6.48 -7.67 -9.64
CA SER A 9 -5.16 -8.16 -9.17
C SER A 9 -5.19 -8.05 -7.65
N VAL A 10 -5.10 -9.17 -6.93
CA VAL A 10 -5.00 -9.18 -5.46
C VAL A 10 -3.64 -8.57 -5.08
N GLY A 11 -3.56 -7.24 -5.08
CA GLY A 11 -2.32 -6.51 -4.93
C GLY A 11 -2.03 -6.13 -3.49
N LEU A 12 -0.83 -5.58 -3.25
CA LEU A 12 -0.39 -5.09 -1.94
C LEU A 12 -1.46 -4.25 -1.21
N LEU A 13 -2.22 -3.44 -1.96
CA LEU A 13 -3.33 -2.63 -1.42
C LEU A 13 -4.47 -3.45 -0.83
N GLU A 14 -4.85 -4.57 -1.45
CA GLU A 14 -5.89 -5.46 -0.89
C GLU A 14 -5.39 -6.21 0.35
N ALA A 15 -4.12 -6.63 0.37
CA ALA A 15 -3.52 -7.25 1.55
C ALA A 15 -3.53 -6.28 2.75
N LEU A 16 -3.10 -5.04 2.51
CA LEU A 16 -3.17 -3.97 3.51
C LEU A 16 -4.61 -3.66 3.94
N HIS A 17 -5.56 -3.62 3.00
CA HIS A 17 -6.99 -3.41 3.31
C HIS A 17 -7.53 -4.53 4.19
N ALA A 18 -7.23 -5.78 3.85
CA ALA A 18 -7.65 -6.95 4.61
C ALA A 18 -7.10 -6.93 6.05
N GLN A 19 -5.84 -6.48 6.23
CA GLN A 19 -5.27 -6.43 7.58
C GLN A 19 -5.78 -5.23 8.40
N ILE A 20 -5.81 -4.04 7.81
CA ILE A 20 -6.23 -2.82 8.52
C ILE A 20 -7.73 -2.86 8.83
N GLY A 21 -8.51 -3.54 7.99
CA GLY A 21 -9.95 -3.68 8.18
C GLY A 21 -10.72 -2.37 7.98
N CYS A 22 -10.18 -1.44 7.19
CA CYS A 22 -10.88 -0.19 6.86
C CYS A 22 -12.12 -0.46 5.99
N MET A 23 -13.08 0.47 6.02
CA MET A 23 -14.38 0.26 5.37
C MET A 23 -14.28 0.29 3.84
N TYR A 24 -13.39 1.14 3.31
CA TYR A 24 -13.11 1.24 1.87
C TYR A 24 -11.61 1.31 1.62
N LEU A 25 -11.15 0.78 0.48
CA LEU A 25 -9.76 0.86 0.04
C LEU A 25 -9.32 2.33 -0.13
N SER A 26 -10.24 3.23 -0.50
CA SER A 26 -10.02 4.67 -0.56
C SER A 26 -9.67 5.31 0.79
N ASP A 27 -9.94 4.63 1.91
CA ASP A 27 -9.56 5.09 3.24
C ASP A 27 -8.09 4.77 3.57
N LEU A 28 -7.44 3.78 2.93
CA LEU A 28 -6.02 3.45 3.15
C LEU A 28 -5.08 4.67 3.15
N PRO A 29 -5.12 5.57 2.14
CA PRO A 29 -4.24 6.74 2.08
C PRO A 29 -4.51 7.78 3.18
N LYS A 30 -5.47 7.56 4.09
CA LYS A 30 -5.67 8.49 5.19
C LYS A 30 -4.51 8.40 6.18
N PRO A 31 -4.04 9.55 6.70
CA PRO A 31 -2.92 9.61 7.64
C PRO A 31 -3.16 8.83 8.93
N GLU A 32 -4.42 8.56 9.29
CA GLU A 32 -4.79 7.74 10.45
C GLU A 32 -4.39 6.26 10.30
N PHE A 33 -4.33 5.73 9.06
CA PHE A 33 -3.99 4.33 8.80
C PHE A 33 -2.53 4.13 8.40
N PHE A 34 -1.82 5.19 7.98
CA PHE A 34 -0.39 5.12 7.66
C PHE A 34 0.49 4.41 8.70
N PRO A 35 0.39 4.67 10.02
CA PRO A 35 1.19 3.93 11.00
C PRO A 35 0.90 2.42 11.01
N LEU A 36 -0.36 2.02 10.78
CA LEU A 36 -0.75 0.61 10.66
C LEU A 36 -0.23 0.00 9.36
N ILE A 37 -0.35 0.74 8.25
CA ILE A 37 0.20 0.34 6.94
C ILE A 37 1.69 0.11 7.07
N GLN A 38 2.44 1.05 7.64
CA GLN A 38 3.89 0.93 7.80
C GLN A 38 4.24 -0.32 8.60
N GLN A 39 3.54 -0.59 9.71
CA GLN A 39 3.75 -1.79 10.50
C GLN A 39 3.56 -3.08 9.67
N GLU A 40 2.48 -3.16 8.90
CA GLU A 40 2.22 -4.28 8.00
C GLU A 40 3.27 -4.42 6.91
N LEU A 41 3.69 -3.31 6.31
CA LEU A 41 4.72 -3.29 5.28
C LEU A 41 6.08 -3.78 5.80
N TRP A 42 6.35 -3.65 7.09
CA TRP A 42 7.54 -4.24 7.73
C TRP A 42 7.45 -5.75 7.83
N GLU A 43 6.25 -6.32 7.96
CA GLU A 43 6.02 -7.77 7.95
C GLU A 43 6.05 -8.35 6.53
N TYR A 44 5.63 -7.58 5.53
CA TYR A 44 5.70 -8.02 4.14
C TYR A 44 7.13 -7.98 3.59
N THR A 45 7.53 -9.08 2.96
CA THR A 45 8.79 -9.14 2.22
C THR A 45 8.60 -8.48 0.85
N PRO A 46 9.53 -7.62 0.38
CA PRO A 46 9.42 -6.98 -0.93
C PRO A 46 9.19 -7.96 -2.09
N GLU A 47 9.69 -9.19 -1.98
CA GLU A 47 9.56 -10.27 -2.96
C GLU A 47 8.16 -10.89 -3.04
N GLN A 48 7.28 -10.64 -2.07
CA GLN A 48 5.90 -11.17 -2.09
C GLN A 48 5.03 -10.48 -3.15
N PHE A 49 5.39 -9.26 -3.52
CA PHE A 49 4.68 -8.45 -4.48
C PHE A 49 5.62 -7.99 -5.60
N SER A 50 5.08 -7.76 -6.77
CA SER A 50 5.84 -7.28 -7.92
C SER A 50 6.19 -5.81 -7.76
N LEU A 51 7.27 -5.35 -8.41
CA LEU A 51 7.65 -3.94 -8.44
C LEU A 51 6.51 -3.03 -8.89
N GLN A 52 5.73 -3.48 -9.87
CA GLN A 52 4.56 -2.74 -10.34
C GLN A 52 3.52 -2.55 -9.22
N GLU A 53 3.27 -3.56 -8.39
CA GLU A 53 2.31 -3.48 -7.28
C GLU A 53 2.80 -2.54 -6.19
N TRP A 54 4.11 -2.57 -5.90
CA TRP A 54 4.70 -1.60 -4.98
C TRP A 54 4.61 -0.17 -5.51
N CYS A 55 4.95 0.06 -6.79
CA CYS A 55 4.79 1.37 -7.43
C CYS A 55 3.34 1.87 -7.39
N ASP A 56 2.39 0.99 -7.69
CA ASP A 56 0.96 1.31 -7.70
C ASP A 56 0.48 1.64 -6.28
N ALA A 57 0.89 0.86 -5.28
CA ALA A 57 0.59 1.11 -3.88
C ALA A 57 1.21 2.42 -3.39
N VAL A 58 2.45 2.73 -3.75
CA VAL A 58 3.07 4.02 -3.44
C VAL A 58 2.22 5.14 -4.02
N HIS A 59 1.89 5.06 -5.32
CA HIS A 59 1.09 6.09 -5.97
C HIS A 59 -0.28 6.26 -5.31
N TYR A 60 -0.93 5.16 -4.97
CA TYR A 60 -2.25 5.18 -4.35
C TYR A 60 -2.22 5.75 -2.92
N LEU A 61 -1.23 5.35 -2.13
CA LEU A 61 -1.10 5.70 -0.72
C LEU A 61 -0.61 7.12 -0.51
N THR A 62 0.46 7.50 -1.21
CA THR A 62 1.10 8.81 -1.03
C THR A 62 0.58 9.85 -2.02
N GLY A 63 -0.14 9.43 -3.06
CA GLY A 63 -0.49 10.28 -4.20
C GLY A 63 0.67 10.55 -5.16
N GLU A 64 1.90 10.17 -4.80
CA GLU A 64 3.10 10.44 -5.61
C GLU A 64 3.32 9.36 -6.66
N ARG A 65 3.28 9.73 -7.95
CA ARG A 65 3.75 8.84 -9.02
C ARG A 65 5.26 8.78 -9.03
N ARG A 66 5.80 7.78 -8.35
CA ARG A 66 7.22 7.46 -8.36
C ARG A 66 7.46 6.07 -8.93
N THR A 67 8.44 5.96 -9.81
CA THR A 67 8.92 4.67 -10.34
C THR A 67 10.17 4.27 -9.58
N PHE A 68 10.20 3.03 -9.11
CA PHE A 68 11.35 2.45 -8.43
C PHE A 68 12.10 1.50 -9.37
N ALA A 69 13.39 1.29 -9.10
CA ALA A 69 14.19 0.31 -9.83
C ALA A 69 13.87 -1.13 -9.40
N ASP A 70 13.56 -1.31 -8.12
CA ASP A 70 13.38 -2.62 -7.47
C ASP A 70 12.34 -2.56 -6.36
N GLN A 71 11.76 -3.71 -6.01
CA GLN A 71 10.73 -3.83 -4.96
C GLN A 71 11.21 -3.31 -3.62
N GLN A 72 12.47 -3.57 -3.27
CA GLN A 72 13.09 -3.12 -2.03
C GLN A 72 13.01 -1.61 -1.86
N THR A 73 13.44 -0.86 -2.87
CA THR A 73 13.44 0.61 -2.84
C THR A 73 12.02 1.16 -2.69
N ALA A 74 11.04 0.54 -3.33
CA ALA A 74 9.64 0.93 -3.23
C ALA A 74 9.06 0.64 -1.83
N ALA A 75 9.37 -0.54 -1.28
CA ALA A 75 8.95 -0.93 0.06
C ALA A 75 9.58 -0.04 1.14
N GLU A 76 10.89 0.20 1.05
CA GLU A 76 11.60 1.10 1.97
C GLU A 76 11.06 2.53 1.90
N PHE A 77 10.70 3.02 0.71
CA PHE A 77 10.10 4.33 0.56
C PHE A 77 8.77 4.42 1.30
N LEU A 78 7.86 3.46 1.11
CA LEU A 78 6.59 3.42 1.81
C LEU A 78 6.76 3.24 3.33
N ARG A 79 7.68 2.37 3.77
CA ARG A 79 7.96 2.14 5.20
C ARG A 79 8.46 3.39 5.90
N ASN A 80 9.26 4.21 5.23
CA ASN A 80 9.79 5.47 5.77
C ASN A 80 8.99 6.69 5.31
N TYR A 81 7.83 6.50 4.69
CA TYR A 81 6.99 7.61 4.27
C TYR A 81 6.37 8.26 5.51
N GLU A 82 6.84 9.46 5.82
CA GLU A 82 6.18 10.29 6.81
C GLU A 82 5.18 11.17 6.08
N ALA A 83 3.89 10.90 6.32
CA ALA A 83 2.81 11.81 5.96
C ALA A 83 2.93 13.07 6.85
N SER A 84 3.96 13.90 6.59
CA SER A 84 4.11 15.20 7.22
C SER A 84 2.88 16.03 6.90
N SER A 85 2.14 16.39 7.95
CA SER A 85 0.89 17.15 7.93
C SER A 85 0.99 18.51 7.25
#